data_AF-A0A7W0N6R5-F1
#
_entry.id   AF-A0A7W0N6R5-F1
#
_cell.length_a   1.000
_cell.length_b   1.000
_cell.length_c   1.000
_cell.angle_alpha   90.00
_cell.angle_beta   90.00
_cell.angle_gamma   90.00
#
_symmetry.space_group_name_H-M   'P 1'
#
loop_
_entity.id
_entity.type
_entity.pdbx_description
1 polymer ?
#
loop_
_entity_poly.entity_id
_entity_poly.type
_entity_poly.pdbx_seq_one_letter_code
_entity_poly.pdbx_strand_id
1 'polypeptide(L)'
;MTQAGRGIRNVVITMSDSNGNTRTATSTSFGYYRFTEVAAGETYVFTAKGKRFSFKQNSQVHSILEDIDEINFVTSEQSLLHFDQ
;
A
#
# COMPACT_ATOMS: atom_id res chain seq x y z
N MET A 1 0.36 2.39 -6.96
CA MET A 1 0.57 2.87 -8.35
C MET A 1 1.83 2.26 -8.95
N THR A 2 1.97 2.29 -10.27
CA THR A 2 3.23 1.98 -10.96
C THR A 2 4.22 3.14 -10.76
N GLN A 3 5.49 2.92 -11.11
CA GLN A 3 6.47 4.00 -11.09
C GLN A 3 6.15 5.14 -12.05
N ALA A 4 5.48 4.85 -13.17
CA ALA A 4 4.96 5.85 -14.11
C ALA A 4 3.68 6.55 -13.62
N GLY A 5 3.28 6.37 -12.35
CA GLY A 5 2.10 7.03 -11.76
C GLY A 5 0.76 6.39 -12.13
N ARG A 6 0.73 5.24 -12.80
CA ARG A 6 -0.53 4.58 -13.16
C ARG A 6 -1.15 3.88 -11.95
N GLY A 7 -2.46 4.05 -11.76
CA GLY A 7 -3.25 3.27 -10.80
C GLY A 7 -3.13 1.76 -11.02
N ILE A 8 -3.10 0.98 -9.94
CA ILE A 8 -3.04 -0.49 -10.00
C ILE A 8 -4.25 -1.07 -9.28
N ARG A 9 -5.07 -1.82 -10.01
CA ARG A 9 -6.21 -2.57 -9.47
C ARG A 9 -5.81 -3.86 -8.76
N ASN A 10 -6.71 -4.37 -7.93
CA ASN A 10 -6.59 -5.69 -7.31
C ASN A 10 -5.33 -5.83 -6.44
N VAL A 11 -4.85 -4.73 -5.87
CA VAL A 11 -3.86 -4.75 -4.80
C VAL A 11 -4.64 -4.82 -3.49
N VAL A 12 -4.34 -5.81 -2.67
CA VAL A 12 -4.89 -5.92 -1.32
C VAL A 12 -4.03 -5.08 -0.40
N ILE A 13 -4.65 -4.13 0.28
CA ILE A 13 -4.05 -3.35 1.35
C ILE A 13 -4.57 -3.88 2.67
N THR A 14 -3.67 -4.24 3.57
CA THR A 14 -3.98 -4.66 4.94
C THR A 14 -3.54 -3.56 5.90
N MET A 15 -4.43 -3.10 6.76
CA MET A 15 -4.14 -2.19 7.87
C MET A 15 -4.17 -2.99 9.18
N SER A 16 -3.10 -2.93 9.96
CA SER A 16 -2.96 -3.62 11.25
C SER A 16 -2.75 -2.61 12.38
N ASP A 17 -3.44 -2.78 13.50
CA ASP A 17 -3.19 -2.01 14.73
C ASP A 17 -2.11 -2.66 15.62
N SER A 18 -1.77 -2.00 16.72
CA SER A 18 -0.80 -2.48 17.72
C SER A 18 -1.25 -3.74 18.47
N ASN A 19 -2.55 -4.03 18.51
CA ASN A 19 -3.14 -5.21 19.14
C ASN A 19 -3.20 -6.41 18.19
N GLY A 20 -2.79 -6.24 16.93
CA GLY A 20 -2.82 -7.28 15.91
C GLY A 20 -4.17 -7.43 15.20
N ASN A 21 -5.14 -6.54 15.46
CA ASN A 21 -6.37 -6.52 14.66
C ASN A 21 -6.07 -6.04 13.25
N THR A 22 -6.73 -6.64 12.25
CA THR A 22 -6.48 -6.32 10.85
C THR A 22 -7.76 -6.00 10.10
N ARG A 23 -7.65 -5.06 9.16
CA ARG A 23 -8.70 -4.71 8.19
C ARG A 23 -8.10 -4.73 6.79
N THR A 24 -8.89 -5.07 5.78
CA THR A 24 -8.42 -5.11 4.40
C THR A 24 -9.26 -4.25 3.46
N ALA A 25 -8.62 -3.67 2.47
CA ALA A 25 -9.24 -2.94 1.37
C ALA A 25 -8.58 -3.38 0.05
N THR A 26 -9.35 -3.42 -1.04
CA THR A 26 -8.81 -3.75 -2.37
C THR A 26 -8.81 -2.50 -3.25
N SER A 27 -7.71 -2.27 -3.95
CA SER A 27 -7.57 -1.10 -4.82
C SER A 27 -8.47 -1.17 -6.06
N THR A 28 -9.05 -0.02 -6.41
CA THR A 28 -9.89 0.18 -7.61
C THR A 28 -9.06 0.18 -8.91
N SER A 29 -9.73 0.27 -10.07
CA SER A 29 -9.09 0.46 -11.38
C SER A 29 -8.12 1.64 -11.44
N PHE A 30 -8.39 2.70 -10.68
CA PHE A 30 -7.56 3.90 -10.58
C PHE A 30 -6.50 3.81 -9.47
N GLY A 31 -6.45 2.71 -8.72
CA GLY A 31 -5.44 2.48 -7.68
C GLY A 31 -5.78 3.01 -6.30
N TYR A 32 -6.96 3.61 -6.12
CA TYR A 32 -7.43 4.10 -4.82
C TYR A 32 -7.96 2.97 -3.93
N TYR A 33 -7.78 3.12 -2.62
CA TYR A 33 -8.34 2.29 -1.57
C TYR A 33 -8.74 3.21 -0.40
N ARG A 34 -9.59 2.73 0.52
CA ARG A 34 -10.07 3.52 1.66
C ARG A 34 -10.36 2.63 2.85
N PHE A 35 -10.00 3.12 4.03
CA PHE A 35 -10.47 2.63 5.32
C PHE A 35 -11.32 3.74 5.95
N THR A 36 -12.48 3.37 6.50
CA THR A 36 -13.37 4.30 7.21
C THR A 36 -13.37 3.98 8.69
N GLU A 37 -13.74 4.96 9.52
CA GLU A 37 -13.85 4.74 10.98
C GLU A 37 -12.52 4.20 11.54
N VAL A 38 -11.41 4.84 11.16
CA VAL A 38 -10.09 4.56 11.72
C VAL A 38 -9.94 5.43 12.96
N ALA A 39 -9.49 4.85 14.07
CA ALA A 39 -9.32 5.61 15.30
C ALA A 39 -8.13 6.57 15.16
N ALA A 40 -8.35 7.84 15.52
CA ALA A 40 -7.27 8.81 15.65
C ALA A 40 -6.50 8.60 16.96
N GLY A 41 -5.24 9.04 17.00
CA GLY A 41 -4.32 8.86 18.12
C GLY A 41 -3.54 7.54 18.09
N GLU A 42 -3.78 6.68 17.11
CA GLU A 42 -3.19 5.34 17.02
C GLU A 42 -2.19 5.22 15.86
N THR A 43 -1.29 4.24 15.96
CA THR A 43 -0.33 3.92 14.90
C THR A 43 -0.72 2.61 14.22
N TYR A 44 -0.75 2.63 12.90
CA TYR A 44 -1.12 1.49 12.07
C TYR A 44 0.00 1.11 11.10
N VAL A 45 0.05 -0.18 10.78
CA VAL A 45 0.90 -0.73 9.73
C VAL A 45 0.05 -1.03 8.50
N PHE A 46 0.40 -0.42 7.37
CA PHE A 46 -0.24 -0.65 6.08
C PHE A 46 0.65 -1.52 5.21
N THR A 47 0.14 -2.66 4.75
CA THR A 47 0.85 -3.59 3.89
C THR A 47 0.14 -3.76 2.54
N ALA A 48 0.86 -3.56 1.44
CA ALA A 48 0.36 -3.79 0.08
C ALA A 48 0.82 -5.14 -0.49
N LYS A 49 -0.13 -5.89 -1.05
CA LYS A 49 0.11 -7.17 -1.70
C LYS A 49 -0.62 -7.27 -3.03
N GLY A 50 0.12 -7.48 -4.12
CA GLY A 50 -0.42 -7.71 -5.44
C GLY A 50 0.21 -8.95 -6.07
N LYS A 51 -0.60 -9.87 -6.63
CA LYS A 51 -0.09 -11.15 -7.16
C LYS A 51 0.98 -11.00 -8.26
N ARG A 52 0.93 -9.91 -9.03
CA ARG A 52 1.81 -9.65 -10.19
C ARG A 52 2.78 -8.49 -9.96
N PHE A 53 2.84 -7.96 -8.73
CA PHE A 53 3.55 -6.72 -8.45
C PHE A 53 4.43 -6.88 -7.22
N SER A 54 5.66 -6.42 -7.34
CA SER A 54 6.55 -6.13 -6.23
C SER A 54 6.54 -4.64 -5.96
N PHE A 55 6.59 -4.24 -4.68
CA PHE A 55 6.59 -2.85 -4.26
C PHE A 55 7.96 -2.48 -3.68
N LYS A 56 8.42 -1.25 -3.92
CA LYS A 56 9.68 -0.74 -3.35
C LYS A 56 9.68 -0.83 -1.83
N GLN A 57 8.56 -0.46 -1.24
CA GLN A 57 8.25 -0.61 0.17
C GLN A 57 6.81 -1.12 0.24
N ASN A 58 6.65 -2.39 0.59
CA ASN A 58 5.34 -3.02 0.69
C ASN A 58 4.68 -2.83 2.06
N SER A 59 5.40 -2.31 3.05
CA SER A 59 4.89 -2.05 4.40
C SER A 59 5.28 -0.65 4.89
N GLN A 60 4.31 0.12 5.38
CA GLN A 60 4.48 1.49 5.86
C GLN A 60 3.80 1.65 7.23
N VAL A 61 4.44 2.37 8.14
CA VAL A 61 3.90 2.67 9.47
C VAL A 61 3.48 4.13 9.50
N HIS A 62 2.23 4.40 9.92
CA HIS A 62 1.68 5.74 9.97
C HIS A 62 0.88 5.95 11.25
N SER A 63 1.11 7.09 11.91
CA SER A 63 0.29 7.55 13.03
C SER A 63 -0.89 8.36 12.48
N ILE A 64 -2.10 7.96 12.85
CA ILE A 64 -3.33 8.57 12.36
C ILE A 64 -3.79 9.58 13.41
N LEU A 65 -3.73 10.87 13.09
CA LEU A 65 -4.24 11.95 13.94
C LEU A 65 -5.49 12.59 13.36
N GLU A 66 -5.61 12.55 12.03
CA GLU A 66 -6.71 13.08 11.23
C GLU A 66 -6.88 12.22 9.97
N ASP A 67 -7.72 12.65 9.03
CA ASP A 67 -7.86 11.97 7.74
C ASP A 67 -6.57 12.09 6.91
N ILE A 68 -6.11 10.97 6.35
CA ILE A 68 -4.89 10.90 5.52
C ILE A 68 -5.24 10.27 4.17
N ASP A 69 -4.76 10.89 3.09
CA ASP A 69 -4.90 10.42 1.71
C ASP A 69 -3.55 10.05 1.04
N GLU A 70 -2.41 10.35 1.68
CA GLU A 70 -1.08 10.24 1.06
C GLU A 70 -0.33 8.91 1.30
N ILE A 71 -1.01 7.83 1.70
CA ILE A 71 -0.36 6.52 1.89
C ILE A 71 -0.26 5.77 0.55
N ASN A 72 0.86 5.98 -0.15
CA ASN A 72 1.08 5.47 -1.49
C ASN A 72 2.07 4.30 -1.56
N PHE A 73 1.69 3.22 -2.25
CA PHE A 73 2.58 2.09 -2.55
C PHE A 73 3.00 2.13 -4.03
N VAL A 74 4.31 2.18 -4.27
CA VAL A 74 4.90 2.26 -5.61
C VAL A 74 5.59 0.93 -5.95
N THR A 75 5.32 0.42 -7.15
CA THR A 75 5.98 -0.81 -7.63
C THR A 75 7.49 -0.63 -7.74
N SER A 76 8.26 -1.67 -7.44
CA SER A 76 9.67 -1.71 -7.83
C SER A 76 9.77 -1.84 -9.35
N GLU A 77 10.67 -1.10 -9.99
CA GLU A 77 11.17 -1.52 -11.31
C GLU A 77 11.72 -2.93 -11.14
N GLN A 78 11.22 -3.90 -11.90
CA GLN A 78 12.08 -5.05 -12.16
C GLN A 78 13.22 -4.49 -12.98
N SER A 79 14.37 -4.27 -12.34
CA SER A 79 15.62 -4.29 -13.08
C SER A 79 15.70 -5.68 -13.68
N LEU A 80 15.28 -5.82 -14.95
CA LEU A 80 15.78 -6.90 -15.78
C LEU A 80 17.28 -6.71 -15.71
N LEU A 81 17.97 -7.57 -14.97
CA LEU A 81 19.42 -7.60 -14.99
C LEU A 81 19.83 -7.56 -16.46
N HIS A 82 20.37 -6.42 -16.86
CA HIS A 82 21.11 -6.31 -18.09
C HIS A 82 22.33 -7.19 -17.85
N PHE A 83 22.26 -8.44 -18.29
CA PHE A 83 23.45 -9.23 -18.53
C PHE A 83 24.17 -8.53 -19.68
N ASP A 84 25.05 -7.60 -19.34
CA ASP A 84 26.13 -7.24 -20.25
C ASP A 84 27.33 -8.12 -19.88
N GLN A 85 27.60 -9.02 -20.84
CA GLN A 85 28.82 -9.78 -21.15
C GLN A 85 29.51 -10.63 -20.07
#